data_AF-A0A8I1P2T5-F1
#
_entry.id   AF-A0A8I1P2T5-F1
#
_cell.length_a   1.000
_cell.length_b   1.000
_cell.length_c   1.000
_cell.angle_alpha   90.00
_cell.angle_beta   90.00
_cell.angle_gamma   90.00
#
_symmetry.space_group_name_H-M   'P 1'
#
loop_
_entity.id
_entity.type
_entity.pdbx_description
1 polymer ?
#
loop_
_entity_poly.entity_id
_entity_poly.type
_entity_poly.pdbx_seq_one_letter_code
_entity_poly.pdbx_strand_id
1 'polypeptide(L)'
;MAKRPSSRTRVRQLLDDLEPTVKTAFNEGVANMRLSGLSRSEQRAVEVRLEQAIQKGDVEEAARTLNVDFSSFRPLSKAIENVFEAGGEEAATKVPKVTKNNGSTAVFRFDIGNPSAAHELRNHSSNLITGIVDDQRQVIRDILADGIEQGRAPRRTALDLVGRINPVTGRREGGVIGLTAPQARYVENMRRRLLSGNPKEMEKVFGMERRDKRFDATIRKAIEAGTKLDQATVNRLTMRYSDRLLQLRGETIARTETMTAFNKGQMASMQQAISEGRVSASVVVKVWHAFLDERTRFTHSALNKAEVGFYDAFVTARGAHLQHPGDPAGGPSEIVCCRCWMETKIDFLADLD
;
A
#
# COMPACT_ATOMS: atom_id res chain seq x y z
N MET A 1 -7.81 39.99 -1.89
CA MET A 1 -6.85 39.01 -1.29
C MET A 1 -7.54 37.66 -1.24
N ALA A 2 -6.96 36.62 -1.85
CA ALA A 2 -7.51 35.27 -1.73
C ALA A 2 -7.45 34.78 -0.27
N LYS A 3 -8.54 34.22 0.26
CA LYS A 3 -8.63 33.71 1.63
C LYS A 3 -7.66 32.53 1.77
N ARG A 4 -6.79 32.56 2.80
CA ARG A 4 -5.88 31.43 3.08
C ARG A 4 -6.70 30.15 3.27
N PRO A 5 -6.31 29.02 2.64
CA PRO A 5 -7.05 27.76 2.77
C PRO A 5 -7.00 27.27 4.23
N SER A 6 -8.11 26.68 4.67
CA SER A 6 -8.20 26.05 6.01
C SER A 6 -7.18 24.91 6.15
N SER A 7 -6.76 24.57 7.38
CA SER A 7 -5.86 23.41 7.61
C SER A 7 -6.42 22.13 6.99
N ARG A 8 -7.72 21.88 7.12
CA ARG A 8 -8.41 20.75 6.47
C ARG A 8 -8.22 20.74 4.95
N THR A 9 -8.39 21.88 4.29
CA THR A 9 -8.23 21.99 2.83
C THR A 9 -6.78 21.71 2.41
N ARG A 10 -5.82 22.23 3.18
CA ARG A 10 -4.38 22.06 2.91
C ARG A 10 -3.93 20.62 3.10
N VAL A 11 -4.25 19.99 4.22
CA VAL A 11 -3.91 18.59 4.50
C VAL A 11 -4.53 17.68 3.43
N ARG A 12 -5.79 17.92 3.07
CA ARG A 12 -6.43 17.15 1.99
C ARG A 12 -5.67 17.29 0.67
N GLN A 13 -5.30 18.52 0.29
CA GLN A 13 -4.54 18.74 -0.93
C GLN A 13 -3.19 18.02 -0.90
N LEU A 14 -2.44 18.12 0.21
CA LEU A 14 -1.17 17.41 0.39
C LEU A 14 -1.34 15.89 0.21
N LEU A 15 -2.36 15.30 0.83
CA LEU A 15 -2.63 13.86 0.71
C LEU A 15 -3.07 13.47 -0.71
N ASP A 16 -3.90 14.28 -1.37
CA ASP A 16 -4.34 14.05 -2.75
C ASP A 16 -3.17 14.11 -3.74
N ASP A 17 -2.15 14.94 -3.47
CA ASP A 17 -0.93 15.06 -4.27
C ASP A 17 0.08 13.93 -3.98
N LEU A 18 0.16 13.48 -2.72
CA LEU A 18 1.14 12.48 -2.28
C LEU A 18 0.69 11.03 -2.49
N GLU A 19 -0.59 10.68 -2.33
CA GLU A 19 -1.11 9.31 -2.51
C GLU A 19 -0.73 8.71 -3.88
N PRO A 20 -0.85 9.45 -5.02
CA PRO A 20 -0.42 8.96 -6.33
C PRO A 20 1.07 8.64 -6.42
N THR A 21 1.93 9.35 -5.70
CA THR A 21 3.38 9.11 -5.71
C THR A 21 3.74 7.77 -5.06
N VAL A 22 3.07 7.43 -3.94
CA VAL A 22 3.24 6.14 -3.26
C VAL A 22 2.74 4.99 -4.14
N LYS A 23 1.58 5.16 -4.78
CA LYS A 23 1.05 4.18 -5.74
C LYS A 23 2.02 3.92 -6.89
N THR A 24 2.56 4.99 -7.46
CA THR A 24 3.50 4.92 -8.59
C THR A 24 4.78 4.20 -8.18
N ALA A 25 5.36 4.57 -7.06
CA ALA A 25 6.58 3.96 -6.54
C ALA A 25 6.41 2.46 -6.22
N PHE A 26 5.26 2.05 -5.67
CA PHE A 26 4.94 0.63 -5.49
C PHE A 26 4.87 -0.11 -6.84
N ASN A 27 4.16 0.47 -7.82
CA ASN A 27 4.01 -0.14 -9.15
C ASN A 27 5.34 -0.24 -9.89
N GLU A 28 6.25 0.71 -9.73
CA GLU A 28 7.61 0.66 -10.29
C GLU A 28 8.40 -0.52 -9.72
N GLY A 29 8.35 -0.74 -8.40
CA GLY A 29 8.98 -1.90 -7.79
C GLY A 29 8.44 -3.22 -8.33
N VAL A 30 7.12 -3.32 -8.50
CA VAL A 30 6.49 -4.50 -9.15
C VAL A 30 6.89 -4.62 -10.62
N ALA A 31 6.93 -3.52 -11.36
CA ALA A 31 7.31 -3.52 -12.77
C ALA A 31 8.75 -4.03 -12.98
N ASN A 32 9.68 -3.64 -12.10
CA ASN A 32 11.07 -4.11 -12.11
C ASN A 32 11.15 -5.63 -11.89
N MET A 33 10.41 -6.16 -10.90
CA MET A 33 10.32 -7.61 -10.69
C MET A 33 9.64 -8.34 -11.87
N ARG A 34 8.79 -7.65 -12.63
CA ARG A 34 8.22 -8.12 -13.90
C ARG A 34 9.14 -7.82 -15.11
N LEU A 35 10.43 -7.63 -14.88
CA LEU A 35 11.46 -7.46 -15.90
C LEU A 35 11.25 -6.23 -16.80
N SER A 36 10.52 -5.23 -16.33
CA SER A 36 10.36 -3.96 -17.03
C SER A 36 11.68 -3.19 -16.99
N GLY A 37 11.97 -2.43 -18.05
CA GLY A 37 13.22 -1.68 -18.18
C GLY A 37 14.41 -2.49 -18.73
N LEU A 38 14.29 -3.82 -18.81
CA LEU A 38 15.29 -4.67 -19.46
C LEU A 38 15.06 -4.78 -20.97
N SER A 39 16.14 -4.88 -21.74
CA SER A 39 16.09 -5.21 -23.17
C SER A 39 15.55 -6.63 -23.40
N ARG A 40 15.11 -6.94 -24.63
CA ARG A 40 14.55 -8.27 -24.94
C ARG A 40 15.52 -9.41 -24.67
N SER A 41 16.81 -9.21 -24.94
CA SER A 41 17.86 -10.20 -24.67
C SER A 41 18.07 -10.42 -23.17
N GLU A 42 18.09 -9.34 -22.38
CA GLU A 42 18.20 -9.42 -20.93
C GLU A 42 16.97 -10.09 -20.30
N GLN A 43 15.76 -9.72 -20.73
CA GLN A 43 14.53 -10.38 -20.29
C GLN A 43 14.58 -11.88 -20.59
N ARG A 44 15.05 -12.28 -21.77
CA ARG A 44 15.17 -13.70 -22.12
C ARG A 44 16.21 -14.41 -21.25
N ALA A 45 17.33 -13.78 -20.93
CA ALA A 45 18.34 -14.34 -20.05
C ALA A 45 17.78 -14.57 -18.63
N VAL A 46 17.03 -13.60 -18.10
CA VAL A 46 16.37 -13.72 -16.79
C VAL A 46 15.29 -14.80 -16.82
N GLU A 47 14.47 -14.88 -17.88
CA GLU A 47 13.49 -15.96 -18.05
C GLU A 47 14.13 -17.34 -18.06
N VAL A 48 15.25 -17.53 -18.78
CA VAL A 48 15.97 -18.80 -18.82
C VAL A 48 16.47 -19.20 -17.43
N ARG A 49 17.00 -18.24 -16.65
CA ARG A 49 17.42 -18.49 -15.27
C ARG A 49 16.24 -18.83 -14.36
N LEU A 50 15.12 -18.14 -14.53
CA LEU A 50 13.88 -18.41 -13.79
C LEU A 50 13.32 -19.79 -14.13
N GLU A 51 13.32 -20.18 -15.41
CA GLU A 51 12.94 -21.51 -15.88
C GLU A 51 13.79 -22.60 -15.20
N GLN A 52 15.11 -22.39 -15.07
CA GLN A 52 16.01 -23.31 -14.37
C GLN A 52 15.73 -23.39 -12.87
N ALA A 53 15.46 -22.26 -12.21
CA ALA A 53 15.10 -22.22 -10.80
C ALA A 53 13.79 -23.00 -10.54
N ILE A 54 12.78 -22.77 -11.40
CA ILE A 54 11.49 -23.49 -11.33
C ILE A 54 11.69 -25.00 -11.53
N GLN A 55 12.50 -25.41 -12.51
CA GLN A 55 12.77 -26.82 -12.77
C GLN A 55 13.41 -27.54 -11.57
N LYS A 56 14.18 -26.81 -10.76
CA LYS A 56 14.81 -27.31 -9.53
C LYS A 56 13.93 -27.17 -8.28
N GLY A 57 12.79 -26.50 -8.37
CA GLY A 57 11.97 -26.13 -7.21
C GLY A 57 12.65 -25.12 -6.27
N ASP A 58 13.64 -24.37 -6.75
CA ASP A 58 14.44 -23.45 -5.94
C ASP A 58 13.74 -22.08 -5.84
N VAL A 59 12.97 -21.90 -4.76
CA VAL A 59 12.22 -20.67 -4.47
C VAL A 59 13.16 -19.48 -4.26
N GLU A 60 14.28 -19.67 -3.58
CA GLU A 60 15.20 -18.58 -3.27
C GLU A 60 15.94 -18.13 -4.52
N GLU A 61 16.31 -19.05 -5.41
CA GLU A 61 16.89 -18.70 -6.69
C GLU A 61 15.89 -18.00 -7.62
N ALA A 62 14.62 -18.41 -7.62
CA ALA A 62 13.56 -17.72 -8.35
C ALA A 62 13.34 -16.30 -7.80
N ALA A 63 13.33 -16.13 -6.47
CA ALA A 63 13.19 -14.83 -5.82
C ALA A 63 14.38 -13.90 -6.13
N ARG A 64 15.62 -14.40 -6.05
CA ARG A 64 16.83 -13.65 -6.45
C ARG A 64 16.81 -13.27 -7.92
N THR A 65 16.40 -14.19 -8.80
CA THR A 65 16.32 -13.93 -10.24
C THR A 65 15.36 -12.80 -10.59
N LEU A 66 14.29 -12.64 -9.80
CA LEU A 66 13.29 -11.59 -9.96
C LEU A 66 13.58 -10.33 -9.13
N ASN A 67 14.73 -10.26 -8.45
CA ASN A 67 15.08 -9.20 -7.50
C ASN A 67 13.97 -8.95 -6.45
N VAL A 68 13.42 -10.04 -5.89
CA VAL A 68 12.45 -9.98 -4.79
C VAL A 68 13.20 -9.67 -3.49
N ASP A 69 13.58 -8.41 -3.36
CA ASP A 69 14.34 -7.89 -2.25
C ASP A 69 14.02 -6.40 -2.01
N PHE A 70 14.62 -5.86 -0.95
CA PHE A 70 14.40 -4.48 -0.52
C PHE A 70 14.77 -3.45 -1.60
N SER A 71 15.78 -3.74 -2.44
CA SER A 71 16.28 -2.78 -3.43
C SER A 71 15.23 -2.42 -4.50
N SER A 72 14.36 -3.38 -4.85
CA SER A 72 13.24 -3.18 -5.78
C SER A 72 12.22 -2.16 -5.27
N PHE A 73 12.16 -1.91 -3.96
CA PHE A 73 11.20 -0.98 -3.33
C PHE A 73 11.85 0.29 -2.78
N ARG A 74 13.09 0.62 -3.17
CA ARG A 74 13.71 1.91 -2.82
C ARG A 74 12.87 3.13 -3.23
N PRO A 75 12.26 3.18 -4.44
CA PRO A 75 11.36 4.28 -4.79
C PRO A 75 10.19 4.41 -3.80
N LEU A 76 9.64 3.28 -3.33
CA LEU A 76 8.54 3.27 -2.37
C LEU A 76 9.00 3.81 -1.01
N SER A 77 10.17 3.38 -0.52
CA SER A 77 10.76 3.94 0.71
C SER A 77 10.90 5.46 0.64
N LYS A 78 11.36 5.98 -0.50
CA LYS A 78 11.52 7.42 -0.72
C LYS A 78 10.19 8.17 -0.80
N ALA A 79 9.18 7.58 -1.43
CA ALA A 79 7.84 8.16 -1.45
C ALA A 79 7.24 8.25 -0.04
N ILE A 80 7.45 7.22 0.80
CA ILE A 80 7.03 7.22 2.21
C ILE A 80 7.79 8.26 3.04
N GLU A 81 9.09 8.42 2.83
CA GLU A 81 9.91 9.48 3.44
C GLU A 81 9.35 10.87 3.13
N ASN A 82 9.05 11.17 1.87
CA ASN A 82 8.45 12.46 1.48
C ASN A 82 7.10 12.70 2.16
N VAL A 83 6.27 11.66 2.30
CA VAL A 83 4.98 11.77 2.99
C VAL A 83 5.16 12.05 4.48
N PHE A 84 6.10 11.34 5.11
CA PHE A 84 6.42 11.52 6.52
C PHE A 84 6.97 12.92 6.78
N GLU A 85 7.85 13.41 5.90
CA GLU A 85 8.38 14.78 5.94
C GLU A 85 7.26 15.81 5.85
N ALA A 86 6.37 15.69 4.86
CA ALA A 86 5.25 16.60 4.67
C ALA A 86 4.31 16.64 5.90
N GLY A 87 4.08 15.49 6.53
CA GLY A 87 3.34 15.41 7.79
C GLY A 87 4.06 16.16 8.91
N GLY A 88 5.36 15.95 9.06
CA GLY A 88 6.16 16.64 10.08
C GLY A 88 6.25 18.15 9.87
N GLU A 89 6.38 18.61 8.62
CA GLU A 89 6.36 20.02 8.26
C GLU A 89 5.00 20.67 8.56
N GLU A 90 3.88 20.01 8.24
CA GLU A 90 2.54 20.54 8.56
C GLU A 90 2.37 20.72 10.07
N ALA A 91 2.78 19.73 10.88
CA ALA A 91 2.75 19.85 12.33
C ALA A 91 3.68 20.98 12.82
N ALA A 92 4.88 21.11 12.26
CA ALA A 92 5.84 22.16 12.66
C ALA A 92 5.26 23.57 12.52
N THR A 93 4.32 23.80 11.59
CA THR A 93 3.64 25.10 11.43
C THR A 93 2.81 25.52 12.65
N LYS A 94 2.41 24.56 13.49
CA LYS A 94 1.63 24.80 14.71
C LYS A 94 2.52 25.24 15.86
N VAL A 95 3.81 24.91 15.84
CA VAL A 95 4.73 25.25 16.93
C VAL A 95 4.94 26.78 16.99
N PRO A 96 4.91 27.38 18.19
CA PRO A 96 4.87 28.83 18.33
C PRO A 96 6.23 29.43 18.01
N LYS A 97 6.21 30.63 17.42
CA LYS A 97 7.44 31.41 17.22
C LYS A 97 7.74 32.17 18.49
N VAL A 98 9.00 32.09 18.96
CA VAL A 98 9.43 32.80 20.16
C VAL A 98 10.24 34.02 19.74
N THR A 99 9.68 35.21 19.92
CA THR A 99 10.37 36.48 19.68
C THR A 99 10.93 37.02 20.99
N LYS A 100 12.25 37.21 21.05
CA LYS A 100 12.93 37.81 22.21
C LYS A 100 12.87 39.34 22.13
N ASN A 101 13.09 40.01 23.27
CA ASN A 101 13.08 41.48 23.39
C ASN A 101 14.11 42.18 22.48
N ASN A 102 15.13 41.46 22.01
CA ASN A 102 16.13 41.95 21.06
C ASN A 102 15.69 41.83 19.58
N GLY A 103 14.42 41.50 19.31
CA GLY A 103 13.86 41.34 17.96
C GLY A 103 14.18 40.00 17.28
N SER A 104 15.01 39.14 17.87
CA SER A 104 15.29 37.81 17.30
C SER A 104 14.11 36.87 17.46
N THR A 105 13.73 36.17 16.39
CA THR A 105 12.63 35.18 16.38
C THR A 105 13.20 33.78 16.21
N ALA A 106 12.98 32.90 17.19
CA ALA A 106 13.27 31.48 17.06
C ALA A 106 12.08 30.77 16.41
N VAL A 107 12.35 30.03 15.33
CA VAL A 107 11.36 29.26 14.58
C VAL A 107 11.74 27.78 14.68
N PHE A 108 10.76 26.95 15.02
CA PHE A 108 10.93 25.50 14.99
C PHE A 108 10.87 24.98 13.54
N ARG A 109 11.75 24.04 13.22
CA ARG A 109 11.74 23.31 11.95
C ARG A 109 11.82 21.84 12.27
N PHE A 110 10.99 21.05 11.61
CA PHE A 110 11.07 19.60 11.71
C PHE A 110 12.37 19.13 11.08
N ASP A 111 13.14 18.31 11.81
CA ASP A 111 14.32 17.65 11.29
C ASP A 111 14.02 16.15 11.10
N ILE A 112 13.84 15.72 9.86
CA ILE A 112 13.64 14.30 9.53
C ILE A 112 14.85 13.43 9.91
N GLY A 113 16.05 14.04 9.97
CA GLY A 113 17.30 13.40 10.37
C GLY A 113 17.45 13.21 11.88
N ASN A 114 16.58 13.82 12.70
CA ASN A 114 16.59 13.64 14.15
C ASN A 114 16.53 12.13 14.49
N PRO A 115 17.33 11.63 15.46
CA PRO A 115 17.42 10.19 15.73
C PRO A 115 16.08 9.49 15.96
N SER A 116 15.14 10.14 16.65
CA SER A 116 13.81 9.57 16.92
C SER A 116 12.94 9.51 15.66
N ALA A 117 12.91 10.58 14.88
CA ALA A 117 12.13 10.62 13.62
C ALA A 117 12.71 9.65 12.58
N ALA A 118 14.03 9.62 12.44
CA ALA A 118 14.71 8.70 11.54
C ALA A 118 14.49 7.23 11.95
N HIS A 119 14.40 6.92 13.26
CA HIS A 119 14.07 5.58 13.74
C HIS A 119 12.63 5.19 13.37
N GLU A 120 11.65 6.05 13.64
CA GLU A 120 10.24 5.81 13.29
C GLU A 120 10.06 5.59 11.78
N LEU A 121 10.64 6.47 10.96
CA LEU A 121 10.58 6.35 9.50
C LEU A 121 11.20 5.03 9.02
N ARG A 122 12.41 4.68 9.51
CA ARG A 122 13.08 3.43 9.14
C ARG A 122 12.28 2.21 9.54
N ASN A 123 11.70 2.18 10.74
CA ASN A 123 10.90 1.05 11.19
C ASN A 123 9.64 0.89 10.32
N HIS A 124 8.95 1.99 10.03
CA HIS A 124 7.75 1.97 9.22
C HIS A 124 8.03 1.49 7.78
N SER A 125 9.03 2.08 7.12
CA SER A 125 9.39 1.70 5.74
C SER A 125 9.92 0.27 5.66
N SER A 126 10.72 -0.16 6.64
CA SER A 126 11.26 -1.53 6.69
C SER A 126 10.15 -2.57 6.87
N ASN A 127 9.21 -2.34 7.80
CA ASN A 127 8.10 -3.26 8.03
C ASN A 127 7.22 -3.41 6.78
N LEU A 128 6.90 -2.30 6.11
CA LEU A 128 6.13 -2.30 4.87
C LEU A 128 6.83 -3.11 3.77
N ILE A 129 8.11 -2.82 3.51
CA ILE A 129 8.84 -3.46 2.41
C ILE A 129 9.09 -4.94 2.71
N THR A 130 9.46 -5.29 3.94
CA THR A 130 9.61 -6.68 4.37
C THR A 130 8.32 -7.46 4.15
N GLY A 131 7.17 -6.90 4.56
CA GLY A 131 5.87 -7.53 4.34
C GLY A 131 5.55 -7.77 2.86
N ILE A 132 5.88 -6.82 1.98
CA ILE A 132 5.70 -6.98 0.53
C ILE A 132 6.62 -8.08 -0.02
N VAL A 133 7.90 -8.08 0.36
CA VAL A 133 8.91 -9.04 -0.10
C VAL A 133 8.57 -10.46 0.37
N ASP A 134 8.17 -10.63 1.63
CA ASP A 134 7.79 -11.92 2.17
C ASP A 134 6.53 -12.48 1.50
N ASP A 135 5.54 -11.62 1.23
CA ASP A 135 4.38 -11.96 0.40
C ASP A 135 4.80 -12.47 -0.98
N GLN A 136 5.77 -11.83 -1.62
CA GLN A 136 6.24 -12.23 -2.95
C GLN A 136 6.99 -13.57 -2.91
N ARG A 137 7.81 -13.81 -1.88
CA ARG A 137 8.42 -15.13 -1.66
C ARG A 137 7.37 -16.21 -1.47
N GLN A 138 6.30 -15.93 -0.73
CA GLN A 138 5.20 -16.88 -0.56
C GLN A 138 4.44 -17.12 -1.87
N VAL A 139 4.19 -16.09 -2.69
CA VAL A 139 3.57 -16.26 -4.02
C VAL A 139 4.43 -17.16 -4.92
N ILE A 140 5.75 -16.96 -4.95
CA ILE A 140 6.66 -17.81 -5.72
C ILE A 140 6.55 -19.26 -5.22
N ARG A 141 6.64 -19.47 -3.91
CA ARG A 141 6.52 -20.81 -3.31
C ARG A 141 5.21 -21.52 -3.71
N ASP A 142 4.08 -20.83 -3.58
CA ASP A 142 2.76 -21.38 -3.90
C ASP A 142 2.66 -21.77 -5.39
N ILE A 143 3.14 -20.91 -6.30
CA ILE A 143 3.07 -21.15 -7.75
C ILE A 143 4.04 -22.25 -8.20
N LEU A 144 5.23 -22.34 -7.60
CA LEU A 144 6.18 -23.41 -7.91
C LEU A 144 5.62 -24.76 -7.46
N ALA A 145 5.08 -24.86 -6.24
CA ALA A 145 4.46 -26.08 -5.74
C ALA A 145 3.29 -26.53 -6.63
N ASP A 146 2.39 -25.61 -6.96
CA ASP A 146 1.25 -25.85 -7.85
C ASP A 146 1.67 -26.15 -9.30
N GLY A 147 2.82 -25.62 -9.73
CA GLY A 147 3.41 -25.92 -11.04
C GLY A 147 3.91 -27.36 -11.13
N ILE A 148 4.62 -27.81 -10.10
CA ILE A 148 5.16 -29.16 -9.98
C ILE A 148 4.02 -30.18 -9.85
N GLU A 149 3.05 -29.93 -8.98
CA GLU A 149 1.89 -30.81 -8.75
C GLU A 149 1.09 -31.02 -10.05
N GLN A 150 0.89 -29.97 -10.84
CA GLN A 150 0.15 -30.04 -12.11
C GLN A 150 1.00 -30.47 -13.31
N GLY A 151 2.30 -30.79 -13.13
CA GLY A 151 3.21 -31.13 -14.23
C GLY A 151 3.36 -30.00 -15.28
N ARG A 152 3.23 -28.74 -14.87
CA ARG A 152 3.35 -27.59 -15.78
C ARG A 152 4.80 -27.38 -16.20
N ALA A 153 4.99 -27.12 -17.49
CA ALA A 153 6.30 -26.78 -18.04
C ALA A 153 6.89 -25.53 -17.35
N PRO A 154 8.19 -25.50 -17.00
CA PRO A 154 8.81 -24.39 -16.28
C PRO A 154 8.59 -23.03 -16.92
N ARG A 155 8.66 -22.95 -18.26
CA ARG A 155 8.39 -21.73 -19.02
C ARG A 155 6.97 -21.20 -18.83
N ARG A 156 5.97 -22.07 -18.72
CA ARG A 156 4.60 -21.65 -18.48
C ARG A 156 4.45 -21.09 -17.06
N THR A 157 5.05 -21.74 -16.07
CA THR A 157 5.08 -21.29 -14.67
C THR A 157 5.79 -19.94 -14.54
N ALA A 158 6.91 -19.75 -15.23
CA ALA A 158 7.62 -18.47 -15.31
C ALA A 158 6.69 -17.34 -15.82
N LEU A 159 5.98 -17.57 -16.93
CA LEU A 159 5.03 -16.60 -17.49
C LEU A 159 3.80 -16.36 -16.59
N ASP A 160 3.40 -17.36 -15.80
CA ASP A 160 2.34 -17.20 -14.81
C ASP A 160 2.79 -16.38 -13.59
N LEU A 161 4.11 -16.34 -13.29
CA LEU A 161 4.69 -15.44 -12.30
C LEU A 161 4.81 -14.01 -12.84
N VAL A 162 5.61 -13.80 -13.89
CA VAL A 162 6.01 -12.45 -14.33
C VAL A 162 5.06 -11.80 -15.33
N GLY A 163 4.11 -12.57 -15.88
CA GLY A 163 3.22 -12.11 -16.94
C GLY A 163 3.84 -12.21 -18.34
N ARG A 164 3.06 -11.80 -19.34
CA ARG A 164 3.40 -11.91 -20.77
C ARG A 164 3.53 -10.52 -21.38
N ILE A 165 4.47 -10.34 -22.30
CA ILE A 165 4.65 -9.06 -23.00
C ILE A 165 3.44 -8.81 -23.90
N ASN A 166 2.79 -7.67 -23.70
CA ASN A 166 1.82 -7.16 -24.65
C ASN A 166 2.59 -6.45 -25.79
N PRO A 167 2.41 -6.88 -27.06
CA PRO A 167 3.17 -6.34 -28.19
C PRO A 167 2.84 -4.88 -28.50
N VAL A 168 1.67 -4.39 -28.08
CA VAL A 168 1.23 -3.00 -28.29
C VAL A 168 1.83 -2.07 -27.24
N THR A 169 1.76 -2.45 -25.96
CA THR A 169 2.23 -1.59 -24.86
C THR A 169 3.71 -1.79 -24.56
N GLY A 170 4.31 -2.89 -25.03
CA GLY A 170 5.69 -3.29 -24.71
C GLY A 170 5.91 -3.70 -23.26
N ARG A 171 4.85 -3.78 -22.45
CA ARG A 171 4.89 -4.07 -21.01
C ARG A 171 4.37 -5.48 -20.72
N ARG A 172 4.78 -6.05 -19.59
CA ARG A 172 4.19 -7.31 -19.12
C ARG A 172 2.82 -7.09 -18.50
N GLU A 173 1.87 -7.88 -18.96
CA GLU A 173 0.50 -7.94 -18.47
C GLU A 173 0.20 -9.33 -17.92
N GLY A 174 -0.72 -9.39 -16.96
CA GLY A 174 -1.00 -10.62 -16.23
C GLY A 174 0.08 -10.95 -15.20
N GLY A 175 0.23 -12.24 -14.90
CA GLY A 175 1.17 -12.70 -13.89
C GLY A 175 0.70 -12.37 -12.46
N VAL A 176 1.28 -13.06 -11.48
CA VAL A 176 0.91 -12.89 -10.07
C VAL A 176 1.96 -12.13 -9.24
N ILE A 177 3.16 -11.86 -9.78
CA ILE A 177 4.13 -10.99 -9.12
C ILE A 177 3.52 -9.61 -8.89
N GLY A 178 3.64 -9.10 -7.67
CA GLY A 178 3.01 -7.90 -7.15
C GLY A 178 1.70 -8.16 -6.38
N LEU A 179 1.09 -9.33 -6.51
CA LEU A 179 -0.10 -9.71 -5.73
C LEU A 179 0.27 -10.29 -4.36
N THR A 180 -0.65 -10.23 -3.42
CA THR A 180 -0.53 -11.00 -2.16
C THR A 180 -0.77 -12.48 -2.45
N ALA A 181 -0.30 -13.39 -1.58
CA ALA A 181 -0.56 -14.82 -1.76
C ALA A 181 -2.07 -15.16 -1.88
N PRO A 182 -2.98 -14.59 -1.05
CA PRO A 182 -4.43 -14.75 -1.26
C PRO A 182 -4.92 -14.27 -2.63
N GLN A 183 -4.45 -13.11 -3.11
CA GLN A 183 -4.85 -12.58 -4.41
C GLN A 183 -4.35 -13.45 -5.57
N ALA A 184 -3.13 -13.98 -5.49
CA ALA A 184 -2.60 -14.94 -6.46
C ALA A 184 -3.47 -16.21 -6.52
N ARG A 185 -3.89 -16.73 -5.36
CA ARG A 185 -4.83 -17.86 -5.28
C ARG A 185 -6.19 -17.54 -5.91
N TYR A 186 -6.68 -16.31 -5.84
CA TYR A 186 -7.92 -15.94 -6.54
C TYR A 186 -7.78 -16.05 -8.06
N VAL A 187 -6.62 -15.69 -8.61
CA VAL A 187 -6.34 -15.82 -10.05
C VAL A 187 -6.32 -17.29 -10.46
N GLU A 188 -5.65 -18.15 -9.67
CA GLU A 188 -5.62 -19.59 -9.94
C GLU A 188 -6.99 -20.24 -9.76
N ASN A 189 -7.76 -19.85 -8.75
CA ASN A 189 -9.14 -20.31 -8.59
C ASN A 189 -10.02 -19.93 -9.78
N MET A 190 -9.86 -18.72 -10.34
CA MET A 190 -10.57 -18.34 -11.56
C MET A 190 -10.18 -19.26 -12.72
N ARG A 191 -8.89 -19.54 -12.89
CA ARG A 191 -8.37 -20.43 -13.93
C ARG A 191 -8.97 -21.84 -13.82
N ARG A 192 -8.90 -22.45 -12.63
CA ARG A 192 -9.43 -23.80 -12.38
C ARG A 192 -10.93 -23.88 -12.64
N ARG A 193 -11.70 -22.89 -12.17
CA ARG A 193 -13.16 -22.83 -12.39
C ARG A 193 -13.49 -22.80 -13.88
N LEU A 194 -12.84 -21.92 -14.65
CA LEU A 194 -13.11 -21.76 -16.09
C LEU A 194 -12.67 -22.97 -16.94
N LEU A 195 -11.65 -23.70 -16.50
CA LEU A 195 -11.16 -24.92 -17.17
C LEU A 195 -11.92 -26.19 -16.75
N SER A 196 -12.71 -26.14 -15.67
CA SER A 196 -13.41 -27.31 -15.15
C SER A 196 -14.52 -27.82 -16.07
N GLY A 197 -15.16 -26.93 -16.83
CA GLY A 197 -16.39 -27.24 -17.58
C GLY A 197 -17.61 -27.56 -16.70
N ASN A 198 -17.48 -27.46 -15.37
CA ASN A 198 -18.57 -27.69 -14.44
C ASN A 198 -19.36 -26.38 -14.24
N PRO A 199 -20.66 -26.34 -14.59
CA PRO A 199 -21.51 -25.15 -14.42
C PRO A 199 -21.43 -24.51 -13.03
N LYS A 200 -21.51 -25.33 -11.97
CA LYS A 200 -21.50 -24.85 -10.57
C LYS A 200 -20.17 -24.19 -10.18
N GLU A 201 -19.04 -24.70 -10.69
CA GLU A 201 -17.74 -24.09 -10.42
C GLU A 201 -17.53 -22.80 -11.22
N MET A 202 -17.99 -22.78 -12.47
CA MET A 202 -17.89 -21.63 -13.35
C MET A 202 -18.75 -20.46 -12.86
N GLU A 203 -19.94 -20.71 -12.32
CA GLU A 203 -20.81 -19.69 -11.73
C GLU A 203 -20.13 -18.90 -10.61
N LYS A 204 -19.26 -19.53 -9.82
CA LYS A 204 -18.51 -18.85 -8.75
C LYS A 204 -17.60 -17.74 -9.27
N VAL A 205 -17.28 -17.71 -10.57
CA VAL A 205 -16.53 -16.60 -11.19
C VAL A 205 -17.34 -15.30 -11.13
N PHE A 206 -18.68 -15.34 -11.17
CA PHE A 206 -19.51 -14.14 -11.07
C PHE A 206 -19.47 -13.46 -9.70
N GLY A 207 -18.99 -14.17 -8.66
CA GLY A 207 -18.69 -13.58 -7.35
C GLY A 207 -17.33 -12.88 -7.27
N MET A 208 -16.47 -13.02 -8.28
CA MET A 208 -15.16 -12.36 -8.31
C MET A 208 -15.32 -10.91 -8.77
N GLU A 209 -15.34 -9.97 -7.83
CA GLU A 209 -15.72 -8.58 -8.07
C GLU A 209 -14.86 -7.86 -9.12
N ARG A 210 -13.54 -8.09 -9.10
CA ARG A 210 -12.61 -7.46 -10.05
C ARG A 210 -12.55 -8.14 -11.43
N ARG A 211 -13.37 -9.15 -11.71
CA ARG A 211 -13.39 -9.84 -13.03
C ARG A 211 -13.76 -8.88 -14.17
N ASP A 212 -13.35 -9.21 -15.39
CA ASP A 212 -13.79 -8.46 -16.57
C ASP A 212 -15.20 -8.87 -17.03
N LYS A 213 -16.21 -8.10 -16.59
CA LYS A 213 -17.62 -8.34 -16.90
C LYS A 213 -17.95 -8.39 -18.40
N ARG A 214 -17.08 -7.86 -19.27
CA ARG A 214 -17.24 -7.97 -20.74
C ARG A 214 -17.22 -9.41 -21.23
N PHE A 215 -16.63 -10.33 -20.47
CA PHE A 215 -16.60 -11.76 -20.78
C PHE A 215 -17.75 -12.55 -20.14
N ASP A 216 -18.63 -11.91 -19.35
CA ASP A 216 -19.70 -12.63 -18.64
C ASP A 216 -20.63 -13.38 -19.61
N ALA A 217 -20.91 -12.81 -20.79
CA ALA A 217 -21.71 -13.48 -21.81
C ALA A 217 -21.02 -14.76 -22.34
N THR A 218 -19.70 -14.72 -22.53
CA THR A 218 -18.92 -15.90 -22.94
C THR A 218 -18.95 -16.98 -21.87
N ILE A 219 -18.82 -16.60 -20.60
CA ILE A 219 -18.88 -17.54 -19.47
C ILE A 219 -20.27 -18.18 -19.37
N ARG A 220 -21.36 -17.40 -19.48
CA ARG A 220 -22.73 -17.93 -19.46
C ARG A 220 -22.98 -18.94 -20.57
N LYS A 221 -22.57 -18.63 -21.80
CA LYS A 221 -22.69 -19.57 -22.93
C LYS A 221 -21.98 -20.90 -22.67
N ALA A 222 -20.79 -20.85 -22.07
CA ALA A 222 -20.03 -22.06 -21.74
C ALA A 222 -20.71 -22.87 -20.61
N ILE A 223 -21.29 -22.18 -19.61
CA ILE A 223 -22.10 -22.79 -18.53
C ILE A 223 -23.34 -23.48 -19.11
N GLU A 224 -24.11 -22.78 -19.95
CA GLU A 224 -25.31 -23.30 -20.62
C GLU A 224 -24.99 -24.53 -21.48
N ALA A 225 -23.85 -24.51 -22.18
CA ALA A 225 -23.37 -25.62 -22.98
C ALA A 225 -22.72 -26.74 -22.16
N GLY A 226 -22.47 -26.56 -20.85
CA GLY A 226 -21.74 -27.53 -20.03
C GLY A 226 -20.30 -27.79 -20.51
N THR A 227 -19.63 -26.77 -21.05
CA THR A 227 -18.29 -26.89 -21.65
C THR A 227 -17.27 -26.00 -20.95
N LYS A 228 -16.00 -26.41 -20.96
CA LYS A 228 -14.89 -25.57 -20.51
C LYS A 228 -14.57 -24.48 -21.54
N LEU A 229 -14.00 -23.37 -21.07
CA LEU A 229 -13.45 -22.36 -21.98
C LEU A 229 -12.11 -22.85 -22.55
N ASP A 230 -11.78 -22.37 -23.75
CA ASP A 230 -10.47 -22.58 -24.34
C ASP A 230 -9.37 -21.88 -23.52
N GLN A 231 -8.15 -22.42 -23.60
CA GLN A 231 -7.02 -21.94 -22.80
C GLN A 231 -6.67 -20.48 -23.10
N ALA A 232 -6.81 -20.02 -24.35
CA ALA A 232 -6.49 -18.64 -24.72
C ALA A 232 -7.48 -17.66 -24.09
N THR A 233 -8.77 -17.98 -24.08
CA THR A 233 -9.78 -17.17 -23.41
C THR A 233 -9.59 -17.16 -21.89
N VAL A 234 -9.31 -18.30 -21.27
CA VAL A 234 -8.98 -18.36 -19.83
C VAL A 234 -7.76 -17.50 -19.49
N ASN A 235 -6.71 -17.54 -20.33
CA ASN A 235 -5.54 -16.70 -20.14
C ASN A 235 -5.90 -15.21 -20.21
N ARG A 236 -6.70 -14.77 -21.19
CA ARG A 236 -7.13 -13.36 -21.29
C ARG A 236 -7.92 -12.90 -20.05
N LEU A 237 -8.86 -13.72 -19.58
CA LEU A 237 -9.66 -13.45 -18.38
C LEU A 237 -8.79 -13.34 -17.12
N THR A 238 -7.91 -14.31 -16.90
CA THR A 238 -7.06 -14.37 -15.70
C THR A 238 -6.01 -13.28 -15.68
N MET A 239 -5.39 -12.93 -16.82
CA MET A 239 -4.45 -11.81 -16.92
C MET A 239 -5.14 -10.48 -16.57
N ARG A 240 -6.33 -10.21 -17.12
CA ARG A 240 -7.07 -8.98 -16.78
C ARG A 240 -7.51 -8.94 -15.31
N TYR A 241 -7.84 -10.09 -14.75
CA TYR A 241 -8.20 -10.19 -13.34
C TYR A 241 -7.00 -9.92 -12.43
N SER A 242 -5.84 -10.52 -12.71
CA SER A 242 -4.61 -10.24 -11.96
C SER A 242 -4.20 -8.77 -12.06
N ASP A 243 -4.30 -8.15 -13.24
CA ASP A 243 -3.95 -6.73 -13.41
C ASP A 243 -4.88 -5.81 -12.58
N ARG A 244 -6.18 -6.11 -12.53
CA ARG A 244 -7.14 -5.36 -11.69
C ARG A 244 -6.94 -5.60 -10.20
N LEU A 245 -6.51 -6.80 -9.79
CA LEU A 245 -6.12 -7.06 -8.40
C LEU A 245 -4.84 -6.31 -8.02
N LEU A 246 -3.87 -6.22 -8.93
CA LEU A 246 -2.65 -5.44 -8.73
C LEU A 246 -2.98 -3.95 -8.59
N GLN A 247 -3.86 -3.43 -9.45
CA GLN A 247 -4.37 -2.07 -9.32
C GLN A 247 -5.01 -1.83 -7.94
N LEU A 248 -5.90 -2.73 -7.50
CA LEU A 248 -6.53 -2.65 -6.18
C LEU A 248 -5.48 -2.65 -5.06
N ARG A 249 -4.46 -3.52 -5.14
CA ARG A 249 -3.40 -3.58 -4.14
C ARG A 249 -2.61 -2.27 -4.09
N GLY A 250 -2.21 -1.74 -5.25
CA GLY A 250 -1.49 -0.46 -5.32
C GLY A 250 -2.30 0.70 -4.75
N GLU A 251 -3.60 0.77 -5.01
CA GLU A 251 -4.51 1.78 -4.41
C GLU A 251 -4.66 1.61 -2.90
N THR A 252 -4.68 0.36 -2.42
CA THR A 252 -4.82 0.05 -0.99
C THR A 252 -3.55 0.42 -0.22
N ILE A 253 -2.37 0.07 -0.76
CA ILE A 253 -1.07 0.43 -0.19
C ILE A 253 -0.93 1.96 -0.18
N ALA A 254 -1.16 2.61 -1.31
CA ALA A 254 -1.03 4.07 -1.39
C ALA A 254 -1.87 4.78 -0.34
N ARG A 255 -3.17 4.46 -0.24
CA ARG A 255 -4.03 5.10 0.75
C ARG A 255 -3.62 4.81 2.19
N THR A 256 -3.31 3.55 2.49
CA THR A 256 -3.02 3.12 3.87
C THR A 256 -1.69 3.69 4.34
N GLU A 257 -0.66 3.58 3.52
CA GLU A 257 0.70 3.98 3.88
C GLU A 257 0.87 5.50 3.82
N THR A 258 0.23 6.19 2.85
CA THR A 258 0.24 7.66 2.85
C THR A 258 -0.39 8.20 4.13
N MET A 259 -1.51 7.65 4.59
CA MET A 259 -2.12 8.15 5.82
C MET A 259 -1.32 7.81 7.08
N THR A 260 -0.78 6.59 7.14
CA THR A 260 0.02 6.16 8.27
C THR A 260 1.29 7.01 8.40
N ALA A 261 2.04 7.17 7.31
CA ALA A 261 3.29 7.92 7.29
C ALA A 261 3.07 9.41 7.60
N PHE A 262 2.03 10.03 7.03
CA PHE A 262 1.78 11.47 7.25
C PHE A 262 1.44 11.76 8.72
N ASN A 263 0.58 10.96 9.35
CA ASN A 263 0.24 11.15 10.77
C ASN A 263 1.40 10.77 11.70
N LYS A 264 2.22 9.77 11.36
CA LYS A 264 3.48 9.49 12.07
C LYS A 264 4.46 10.65 11.98
N GLY A 265 4.57 11.30 10.82
CA GLY A 265 5.37 12.51 10.64
C GLY A 265 4.91 13.65 11.56
N GLN A 266 3.60 13.89 11.65
CA GLN A 266 3.03 14.87 12.57
C GLN A 266 3.39 14.56 14.04
N MET A 267 3.26 13.30 14.46
CA MET A 267 3.65 12.85 15.79
C MET A 267 5.14 13.08 16.05
N ALA A 268 6.01 12.69 15.11
CA ALA A 268 7.46 12.86 15.24
C ALA A 268 7.86 14.33 15.37
N SER A 269 7.22 15.22 14.63
CA SER A 269 7.47 16.66 14.68
C SER A 269 7.08 17.29 16.02
N MET A 270 5.90 16.97 16.55
CA MET A 270 5.51 17.44 17.88
C MET A 270 6.39 16.85 18.99
N GLN A 271 6.77 15.57 18.86
CA GLN A 271 7.68 14.93 19.81
C GLN A 271 9.05 15.64 19.85
N GLN A 272 9.57 16.05 18.69
CA GLN A 272 10.79 16.87 18.63
C GLN A 272 10.61 18.21 19.34
N ALA A 273 9.54 18.94 19.03
CA ALA A 273 9.25 20.23 19.65
C ALA A 273 9.15 20.13 21.18
N ILE A 274 8.49 19.08 21.70
CA ILE A 274 8.42 18.78 23.13
C ILE A 274 9.82 18.48 23.69
N SER A 275 10.60 17.62 23.02
CA SER A 275 11.93 17.22 23.49
C SER A 275 12.93 18.39 23.54
N GLU A 276 12.78 19.36 22.64
CA GLU A 276 13.58 20.59 22.60
C GLU A 276 13.09 21.66 23.59
N GLY A 277 12.01 21.40 24.33
CA GLY A 277 11.40 22.37 25.25
C GLY A 277 10.75 23.55 24.53
N ARG A 278 10.37 23.41 23.25
CA ARG A 278 9.64 24.46 22.51
C ARG A 278 8.20 24.60 23.00
N VAL A 279 7.62 23.51 23.45
CA VAL A 279 6.26 23.40 24.03
C VAL A 279 6.28 22.34 25.12
N SER A 280 5.44 22.50 26.15
CA SER A 280 5.19 21.43 27.13
C SER A 280 4.30 20.35 26.51
N ALA A 281 4.49 19.09 26.90
CA ALA A 281 3.56 18.03 26.49
C ALA A 281 2.13 18.24 27.05
N SER A 282 1.99 18.91 28.20
CA SER A 282 0.69 19.18 28.85
C SER A 282 -0.24 20.02 28.00
N VAL A 283 0.32 20.92 27.19
CA VAL A 283 -0.44 21.85 26.35
C VAL A 283 -0.65 21.34 24.93
N VAL A 284 -0.08 20.18 24.57
CA VAL A 284 -0.22 19.62 23.22
C VAL A 284 -1.35 18.59 23.21
N VAL A 285 -2.37 18.85 22.39
CA VAL A 285 -3.50 17.94 22.17
C VAL A 285 -3.58 17.48 20.72
N LYS A 286 -4.09 16.26 20.54
CA LYS A 286 -4.38 15.67 19.22
C LYS A 286 -5.87 15.71 18.98
N VAL A 287 -6.28 16.16 17.81
CA VAL A 287 -7.68 16.21 17.39
C VAL A 287 -7.89 15.29 16.19
N TRP A 288 -8.82 14.36 16.32
CA TRP A 288 -9.15 13.43 15.25
C TRP A 288 -10.14 14.04 14.26
N HIS A 289 -9.81 14.07 12.98
CA HIS A 289 -10.68 14.57 11.93
C HIS A 289 -11.09 13.46 10.97
N ALA A 290 -12.39 13.18 10.91
CA ALA A 290 -12.97 12.22 9.99
C ALA A 290 -13.68 12.92 8.81
N PHE A 291 -13.59 12.32 7.62
CA PHE A 291 -14.45 12.71 6.51
C PHE A 291 -15.82 12.05 6.69
N LEU A 292 -16.82 12.79 7.16
CA LEU A 292 -18.17 12.29 7.45
C LEU A 292 -18.96 11.99 6.17
N ASP A 293 -18.54 10.96 5.43
CA ASP A 293 -19.23 10.39 4.28
C ASP A 293 -19.33 8.86 4.44
N GLU A 294 -20.03 8.19 3.53
CA GLU A 294 -20.32 6.75 3.58
C GLU A 294 -19.08 5.84 3.58
N ARG A 295 -17.91 6.37 3.20
CA ARG A 295 -16.66 5.61 3.14
C ARG A 295 -15.87 5.66 4.44
N THR A 296 -16.29 6.46 5.42
CA THR A 296 -15.69 6.43 6.76
C THR A 296 -16.44 5.44 7.64
N ARG A 297 -15.68 4.50 8.21
CA ARG A 297 -16.20 3.53 9.19
C ARG A 297 -16.78 4.24 10.41
N PHE A 298 -17.87 3.71 10.94
CA PHE A 298 -18.56 4.31 12.09
C PHE A 298 -17.63 4.49 13.31
N THR A 299 -16.69 3.56 13.54
CA THR A 299 -15.71 3.64 14.64
C THR A 299 -14.86 4.90 14.58
N HIS A 300 -14.56 5.40 13.38
CA HIS A 300 -13.79 6.62 13.16
C HIS A 300 -14.68 7.86 13.06
N SER A 301 -15.89 7.73 12.51
CA SER A 301 -16.86 8.84 12.49
C SER A 301 -17.22 9.26 13.92
N ALA A 302 -17.31 8.31 14.85
CA ALA A 302 -17.54 8.57 16.27
C ALA A 302 -16.37 9.33 16.95
N LEU A 303 -15.15 9.21 16.42
CA LEU A 303 -13.98 9.95 16.91
C LEU A 303 -13.87 11.36 16.32
N ASN A 304 -14.75 11.77 15.41
CA ASN A 304 -14.62 13.08 14.77
C ASN A 304 -14.68 14.22 15.80
N LYS A 305 -13.64 15.06 15.81
CA LYS A 305 -13.38 16.13 16.78
C LYS A 305 -13.10 15.65 18.21
N ALA A 306 -12.89 14.36 18.44
CA ALA A 306 -12.36 13.88 19.71
C ALA A 306 -10.98 14.50 19.93
N GLU A 307 -10.73 14.95 21.15
CA GLU A 307 -9.46 15.54 21.57
C GLU A 307 -8.87 14.67 22.69
N VAL A 308 -7.58 14.38 22.62
CA VAL A 308 -6.82 13.63 23.63
C VAL A 308 -5.46 14.28 23.83
N GLY A 309 -4.83 14.07 24.99
CA GLY A 309 -3.46 14.52 25.23
C GLY A 309 -2.48 13.91 24.23
N PHE A 310 -1.32 14.53 24.05
CA PHE A 310 -0.35 14.11 23.03
C PHE A 310 0.04 12.63 23.11
N TYR A 311 0.23 12.10 24.32
CA TYR A 311 0.60 10.71 24.57
C TYR A 311 -0.59 9.76 24.75
N ASP A 312 -1.79 10.31 24.91
CA ASP A 312 -3.00 9.53 25.12
C ASP A 312 -3.50 8.93 23.81
N ALA A 313 -4.05 7.72 23.88
CA ALA A 313 -4.64 7.05 22.73
C ALA A 313 -6.10 7.49 22.53
N PHE A 314 -6.52 7.63 21.27
CA PHE A 314 -7.92 7.59 20.91
C PHE A 314 -8.46 6.17 21.12
N VAL A 315 -9.66 6.05 21.68
CA VAL A 315 -10.34 4.76 21.87
C VAL A 315 -11.53 4.67 20.91
N THR A 316 -11.48 3.75 19.96
CA THR A 316 -12.58 3.57 19.02
C THR A 316 -13.81 2.99 19.72
N ALA A 317 -14.99 3.12 19.09
CA ALA A 317 -16.23 2.50 19.58
C ALA A 317 -16.16 0.96 19.72
N ARG A 318 -15.13 0.31 19.15
CA ARG A 318 -14.84 -1.13 19.28
C ARG A 318 -13.71 -1.43 20.26
N GLY A 319 -13.20 -0.44 20.98
CA GLY A 319 -12.14 -0.60 21.98
C GLY A 319 -10.72 -0.67 21.43
N ALA A 320 -10.49 -0.31 20.17
CA ALA A 320 -9.12 -0.23 19.64
C ALA A 320 -8.46 1.07 20.14
N HIS A 321 -7.20 0.98 20.58
CA HIS A 321 -6.40 2.12 21.02
C HIS A 321 -5.49 2.57 19.88
N LEU A 322 -5.60 3.84 19.49
CA LEU A 322 -4.86 4.43 18.36
C LEU A 322 -4.17 5.72 18.81
N GLN A 323 -2.87 5.83 18.59
CA GLN A 323 -2.15 7.09 18.84
C GLN A 323 -2.51 8.17 17.80
N HIS A 324 -2.84 7.75 16.58
CA HIS A 324 -3.24 8.62 15.47
C HIS A 324 -4.01 7.82 14.41
N PRO A 325 -4.67 8.46 13.44
CA PRO A 325 -5.26 7.76 12.31
C PRO A 325 -4.21 6.99 11.50
N GLY A 326 -4.51 5.74 11.16
CA GLY A 326 -3.57 4.84 10.49
C GLY A 326 -2.55 4.18 11.42
N ASP A 327 -2.63 4.36 12.74
CA ASP A 327 -1.73 3.68 13.68
C ASP A 327 -1.88 2.14 13.59
N PRO A 328 -0.81 1.41 13.19
CA PRO A 328 -0.84 -0.05 13.01
C PRO A 328 -1.32 -0.84 14.23
N ALA A 329 -1.24 -0.29 15.45
CA ALA A 329 -1.76 -0.91 16.67
C ALA A 329 -3.26 -1.24 16.60
N GLY A 330 -4.04 -0.53 15.76
CA GLY A 330 -5.47 -0.78 15.56
C GLY A 330 -5.83 -2.01 14.74
N GLY A 331 -4.85 -2.61 14.06
CA GLY A 331 -5.07 -3.72 13.15
C GLY A 331 -5.84 -3.35 11.86
N PRO A 332 -6.00 -4.30 10.93
CA PRO A 332 -6.45 -4.02 9.57
C PRO A 332 -7.84 -3.37 9.45
N SER A 333 -8.78 -3.70 10.35
CA SER A 333 -10.14 -3.17 10.33
C SER A 333 -10.20 -1.67 10.61
N GLU A 334 -9.23 -1.13 11.37
CA GLU A 334 -9.16 0.29 11.72
C GLU A 334 -8.19 1.07 10.84
N ILE A 335 -7.20 0.44 10.18
CA ILE A 335 -6.18 1.19 9.44
C ILE A 335 -6.30 1.13 7.92
N VAL A 336 -6.73 0.00 7.34
CA VAL A 336 -6.68 -0.19 5.90
C VAL A 336 -7.62 0.78 5.19
N CYS A 337 -7.12 1.49 4.19
CA CYS A 337 -7.86 2.54 3.49
C CYS A 337 -8.45 3.64 4.41
N CYS A 338 -7.85 3.88 5.59
CA CYS A 338 -8.23 5.01 6.43
C CYS A 338 -8.05 6.33 5.67
N ARG A 339 -8.96 7.28 5.90
CA ARG A 339 -8.92 8.64 5.33
C ARG A 339 -8.90 9.72 6.41
N CYS A 340 -8.97 9.32 7.68
CA CYS A 340 -9.01 10.28 8.78
C CYS A 340 -7.61 10.85 8.99
N TRP A 341 -7.52 12.12 9.35
CA TRP A 341 -6.25 12.80 9.62
C TRP A 341 -6.29 13.39 11.04
N MET A 342 -5.12 13.67 11.59
CA MET A 342 -4.99 14.30 12.90
C MET A 342 -4.58 15.75 12.74
N GLU A 343 -5.10 16.62 13.60
CA GLU A 343 -4.53 17.95 13.84
C GLU A 343 -3.85 17.97 15.20
N THR A 344 -2.67 18.57 15.27
CA THR A 344 -2.02 18.90 16.54
C THR A 344 -2.38 20.35 16.90
N LYS A 345 -2.82 20.56 18.14
CA LYS A 345 -3.12 21.89 18.68
C LYS A 345 -2.28 22.12 19.94
N ILE A 346 -1.91 23.38 20.16
CA ILE A 346 -1.25 23.82 21.38
C ILE A 346 -2.24 24.70 22.13
N ASP A 347 -2.74 24.21 23.24
CA ASP A 347 -3.63 24.93 24.14
C ASP A 347 -2.83 25.65 25.22
N PHE A 348 -2.45 26.89 24.95
CA PHE A 348 -1.67 27.71 25.88
C PHE A 348 -2.42 28.09 27.17
N LEU A 349 -3.73 27.85 27.23
CA LEU A 349 -4.52 28.14 28.43
C LEU A 349 -4.62 26.93 29.36
N ALA A 350 -4.20 25.74 28.92
CA ALA A 350 -4.31 24.50 29.71
C ALA A 350 -3.44 24.49 30.98
N ASP A 351 -2.40 25.34 31.07
CA ASP A 351 -1.54 25.48 32.25
C ASP A 351 -1.96 26.65 33.17
N LEU A 352 -3.09 27.34 32.90
CA LEU A 352 -3.57 28.51 33.67
C LEU A 352 -4.68 28.20 34.69
N ASP A 353 -5.11 26.93 34.79
CA ASP A 353 -6.15 26.47 35.72
C ASP A 353 -5.59 25.84 37.02
#